data_AF-A0A1Z2SIL4-F1
#
_entry.id   AF-A0A1Z2SIL4-F1
#
_cell.length_a   1.000
_cell.length_b   1.000
_cell.length_c   1.000
_cell.angle_alpha   90.00
_cell.angle_beta   90.00
_cell.angle_gamma   90.00
#
_symmetry.space_group_name_H-M   'P 1'
#
loop_
_entity.id
_entity.type
_entity.pdbx_description
1 polymer ?
#
loop_
_entity_poly.entity_id
_entity_poly.type
_entity_poly.pdbx_seq_one_letter_code
_entity_poly.pdbx_strand_id
1 'polypeptide(L)'
;MKWYVAILSFVCSGSGLSSSHKSDLTQFDFPFLIGEWYLVNPDPEDPHQDFMSIHLTLSSSYTFAVQVKKRDSSVEYWEGGYTASQDTLMLGTHMIEPQIYAYQTTHNRLMLNGVTFVKSLARSLVGYWQSEYLSGTELDVVGVTQIQLILQPDFLFFIRSVDEQGNEAVHRGVYYTESDHLVLLYEQGEHDTRFQVSADQLTVNFENGAMVAVLNRVE
;
A
#
# COMPACT_ATOMS: atom_id res chain seq x y z
N MET A 1 -3.62 -57.38 41.45
CA MET A 1 -4.18 -57.55 40.09
C MET A 1 -3.55 -56.51 39.19
N LYS A 2 -3.01 -56.97 38.05
CA LYS A 2 -2.51 -56.14 36.95
C LYS A 2 -3.71 -55.62 36.13
N TRP A 3 -3.67 -54.38 35.68
CA TRP A 3 -3.84 -54.09 34.25
C TRP A 3 -3.26 -52.73 33.88
N TYR A 4 -2.34 -52.76 32.92
CA TYR A 4 -1.93 -51.63 32.10
C TYR A 4 -2.89 -51.53 30.92
N VAL A 5 -3.36 -50.32 30.58
CA VAL A 5 -3.50 -49.86 29.19
C VAL A 5 -3.25 -48.35 29.18
N ALA A 6 -2.10 -47.96 28.64
CA ALA A 6 -1.94 -46.70 27.93
C ALA A 6 -2.21 -46.98 26.43
N ILE A 7 -2.70 -46.00 25.67
CA ILE A 7 -2.16 -45.56 24.37
C ILE A 7 -3.13 -44.53 23.71
N LEU A 8 -2.51 -43.42 23.31
CA LEU A 8 -2.81 -42.49 22.21
C LEU A 8 -4.27 -42.23 21.80
N SER A 9 -4.65 -40.97 21.88
CA SER A 9 -5.44 -40.28 20.83
C SER A 9 -4.83 -38.89 20.68
N PHE A 10 -3.85 -38.79 19.79
CA PHE A 10 -3.97 -38.17 18.47
C PHE A 10 -4.16 -36.65 18.54
N VAL A 11 -3.02 -35.99 18.32
CA VAL A 11 -2.85 -34.57 18.03
C VAL A 11 -3.68 -34.20 16.81
N CYS A 12 -4.60 -33.26 16.96
CA CYS A 12 -4.98 -32.36 15.88
C CYS A 12 -4.72 -30.95 16.38
N SER A 13 -3.43 -30.57 16.42
CA SER A 13 -3.04 -29.18 16.28
C SER A 13 -3.56 -28.73 14.92
N GLY A 14 -4.74 -28.13 14.91
CA GLY A 14 -5.21 -27.32 13.80
C GLY A 14 -4.27 -26.14 13.69
N SER A 15 -3.13 -26.36 13.02
CA SER A 15 -2.42 -25.28 12.37
C SER A 15 -3.42 -24.76 11.37
N GLY A 16 -4.16 -23.71 11.73
CA GLY A 16 -4.80 -22.88 10.74
C GLY A 16 -3.68 -22.52 9.79
N LEU A 17 -3.67 -23.15 8.61
CA LEU A 17 -3.01 -22.55 7.47
C LEU A 17 -3.73 -21.22 7.33
N SER A 18 -3.12 -20.17 7.89
CA SER A 18 -3.27 -18.85 7.31
C SER A 18 -2.80 -19.06 5.88
N SER A 19 -3.76 -19.30 4.99
CA SER A 19 -3.61 -18.89 3.62
C SER A 19 -3.18 -17.44 3.73
N SER A 20 -1.87 -17.20 3.59
CA SER A 20 -1.42 -15.92 3.10
C SER A 20 -2.02 -15.87 1.71
N HIS A 21 -3.27 -15.41 1.62
CA HIS A 21 -3.73 -14.76 0.42
C HIS A 21 -2.70 -13.67 0.22
N LYS A 22 -1.75 -13.92 -0.68
CA LYS A 22 -1.08 -12.85 -1.39
C LYS A 22 -2.23 -12.05 -1.97
N SER A 23 -2.60 -10.98 -1.26
CA SER A 23 -3.62 -10.05 -1.68
C SER A 23 -3.09 -9.42 -2.95
N ASP A 24 -3.53 -9.95 -4.09
CA ASP A 24 -3.26 -9.34 -5.37
C ASP A 24 -3.95 -7.96 -5.36
N LEU A 25 -3.15 -6.91 -5.24
CA LEU A 25 -3.65 -5.55 -5.08
C LEU A 25 -4.34 -5.03 -6.34
N THR A 26 -4.13 -5.68 -7.48
CA THR A 26 -4.80 -5.37 -8.75
C THR A 26 -6.29 -5.70 -8.72
N GLN A 27 -6.69 -6.65 -7.86
CA GLN A 27 -8.08 -7.09 -7.70
C GLN A 27 -8.88 -6.20 -6.73
N PHE A 28 -8.25 -5.19 -6.11
CA PHE A 28 -8.91 -4.34 -5.15
C PHE A 28 -9.75 -3.25 -5.84
N ASP A 29 -11.04 -3.19 -5.53
CA ASP A 29 -12.01 -2.34 -6.24
C ASP A 29 -11.75 -0.83 -6.10
N PHE A 30 -11.08 -0.39 -5.02
CA PHE A 30 -10.94 1.02 -4.67
C PHE A 30 -9.48 1.42 -4.36
N PRO A 31 -8.51 1.20 -5.27
CA PRO A 31 -7.07 1.26 -4.97
C PRO A 31 -6.62 2.59 -4.34
N PHE A 32 -7.28 3.69 -4.69
CA PHE A 32 -6.99 5.01 -4.13
C PHE A 32 -7.44 5.22 -2.68
N LEU A 33 -8.17 4.29 -2.06
CA LEU A 33 -8.44 4.31 -0.62
C LEU A 33 -7.27 3.72 0.19
N ILE A 34 -6.51 2.78 -0.36
CA ILE A 34 -5.44 2.08 0.36
C ILE A 34 -4.37 3.08 0.79
N GLY A 35 -3.95 2.99 2.05
CA GLY A 35 -2.81 3.72 2.59
C GLY A 35 -3.11 4.40 3.92
N GLU A 36 -2.17 5.25 4.31
CA GLU A 36 -2.24 6.08 5.50
C GLU A 36 -2.67 7.50 5.14
N TRP A 37 -3.59 8.06 5.90
CA TRP A 37 -4.25 9.34 5.64
C TRP A 37 -4.17 10.22 6.88
N TYR A 38 -3.74 11.47 6.69
CA TYR A 38 -3.56 12.42 7.78
C TYR A 38 -4.43 13.64 7.62
N LEU A 39 -5.10 14.01 8.71
CA LEU A 39 -5.71 15.32 8.91
C LEU A 39 -4.97 15.99 10.06
N VAL A 40 -4.47 17.20 9.83
CA VAL A 40 -3.90 18.05 10.88
C VAL A 40 -4.89 19.14 11.17
N ASN A 41 -5.18 19.39 12.45
CA ASN A 41 -6.03 20.51 12.84
C ASN A 41 -5.35 21.83 12.44
N PRO A 42 -5.94 22.65 11.55
CA PRO A 42 -5.35 23.93 11.15
C PRO A 42 -5.42 24.98 12.26
N ASP A 43 -6.31 24.80 13.25
CA ASP A 43 -6.50 25.69 14.40
C ASP A 43 -6.48 24.89 15.73
N PRO A 44 -5.29 24.47 16.20
CA PRO A 44 -5.15 23.67 17.41
C PRO A 44 -5.55 24.42 18.69
N GLU A 45 -5.67 25.75 18.65
CA GLU A 45 -6.02 26.59 19.80
C GLU A 45 -7.54 26.80 19.94
N ASP A 46 -8.34 26.42 18.93
CA ASP A 46 -9.81 26.52 18.98
C ASP A 46 -10.38 25.63 20.09
N PRO A 47 -10.96 26.20 21.17
CA PRO A 47 -11.47 25.43 22.30
C PRO A 47 -12.65 24.51 21.94
N HIS A 48 -13.26 24.68 20.75
CA HIS A 48 -14.33 23.83 20.25
C HIS A 48 -13.84 22.56 19.54
N GLN A 49 -12.54 22.46 19.25
CA GLN A 49 -11.92 21.27 18.67
C GLN A 49 -11.01 20.62 19.71
N ASP A 50 -11.07 19.31 19.91
CA ASP A 50 -10.26 18.61 20.92
C ASP A 50 -9.21 17.66 20.31
N PHE A 51 -8.72 17.98 19.12
CA PHE A 51 -7.73 17.16 18.43
C PHE A 51 -6.62 18.00 17.78
N MET A 52 -5.43 17.40 17.70
CA MET A 52 -4.26 17.92 17.00
C MET A 52 -4.14 17.30 15.61
N SER A 53 -4.37 15.99 15.51
CA SER A 53 -4.31 15.27 14.26
C SER A 53 -5.13 13.99 14.30
N ILE A 54 -5.61 13.57 13.14
CA ILE A 54 -6.23 12.27 12.91
C ILE A 54 -5.39 11.52 11.90
N HIS A 55 -5.04 10.28 12.23
CA HIS A 55 -4.38 9.34 11.33
C HIS A 55 -5.35 8.18 11.07
N LEU A 56 -5.71 7.99 9.81
CA LEU A 56 -6.58 6.92 9.32
C LEU A 56 -5.75 5.99 8.43
N THR A 57 -5.76 4.70 8.73
CA THR A 57 -5.18 3.66 7.86
C THR A 57 -6.31 2.85 7.24
N LEU A 58 -6.23 2.62 5.93
CA LEU A 58 -7.13 1.74 5.18
C LEU A 58 -6.28 0.71 4.42
N SER A 59 -6.55 -0.57 4.61
CA SER A 59 -5.81 -1.65 3.94
C SER A 59 -6.63 -2.34 2.85
N SER A 60 -5.96 -3.02 1.92
CA SER A 60 -6.59 -3.87 0.90
C SER A 60 -7.34 -5.07 1.50
N SER A 61 -7.01 -5.45 2.74
CA SER A 61 -7.70 -6.51 3.50
C SER A 61 -9.05 -6.08 4.11
N TYR A 62 -9.57 -4.90 3.72
CA TYR A 62 -10.81 -4.33 4.26
C TYR A 62 -10.75 -4.06 5.76
N THR A 63 -9.56 -3.75 6.30
CA THR A 63 -9.37 -3.32 7.68
C THR A 63 -9.00 -1.85 7.77
N PHE A 64 -9.44 -1.20 8.84
CA PHE A 64 -9.10 0.18 9.13
C PHE A 64 -8.55 0.33 10.54
N ALA A 65 -7.77 1.38 10.75
CA ALA A 65 -7.38 1.86 12.07
C ALA A 65 -7.48 3.38 12.10
N VAL A 66 -7.89 3.95 13.23
CA VAL A 66 -7.92 5.39 13.46
C VAL A 66 -7.17 5.71 14.74
N GLN A 67 -6.31 6.72 14.66
CA GLN A 67 -5.62 7.33 15.78
C GLN A 67 -5.99 8.80 15.82
N VAL A 68 -6.55 9.26 16.95
CA VAL A 68 -6.80 10.68 17.20
C VAL A 68 -5.87 11.14 18.28
N LYS A 69 -4.95 12.05 17.92
CA LYS A 69 -4.10 12.73 18.90
C LYS A 69 -4.86 13.93 19.44
N LYS A 70 -5.17 13.93 20.73
CA LYS A 70 -5.89 15.02 21.42
C LYS A 70 -4.97 16.16 21.82
N ARG A 71 -5.56 17.30 22.20
CA ARG A 71 -4.82 18.47 22.69
C ARG A 71 -4.07 18.19 23.99
N ASP A 72 -4.66 17.40 24.88
CA ASP A 72 -4.03 16.97 26.14
C ASP A 72 -2.91 15.92 25.95
N SER A 73 -2.51 15.67 24.70
CA SER A 73 -1.53 14.66 24.28
C SER A 73 -1.95 13.20 24.50
N SER A 74 -3.18 12.94 24.94
CA SER A 74 -3.74 11.59 24.90
C SER A 74 -3.99 11.14 23.45
N VAL A 75 -4.02 9.83 23.25
CA VAL A 75 -4.29 9.21 21.95
C VAL A 75 -5.47 8.28 22.11
N GLU A 76 -6.50 8.50 21.31
CA GLU A 76 -7.58 7.53 21.12
C GLU A 76 -7.27 6.64 19.93
N TYR A 77 -7.56 5.35 20.08
CA TYR A 77 -7.32 4.33 19.06
C TYR A 77 -8.53 3.43 18.91
N TRP A 78 -8.91 3.14 17.67
CA TRP A 78 -9.82 2.05 17.36
C TRP A 78 -9.55 1.48 15.97
N GLU A 79 -9.96 0.24 15.76
CA GLU A 79 -9.76 -0.52 14.53
C GLU A 79 -10.97 -1.41 14.23
N GLY A 80 -11.06 -1.90 13.00
CA GLY A 80 -12.11 -2.84 12.61
C GLY A 80 -12.15 -3.11 11.12
N GLY A 81 -13.26 -3.71 10.67
CA GLY A 81 -13.53 -3.90 9.24
C GLY A 81 -14.22 -2.69 8.62
N TYR A 82 -13.95 -2.42 7.35
CA TYR A 82 -14.66 -1.42 6.56
C TYR A 82 -15.22 -2.02 5.26
N THR A 83 -16.19 -1.34 4.66
CA THR A 83 -16.61 -1.57 3.28
C THR A 83 -16.69 -0.24 2.55
N ALA A 84 -16.47 -0.27 1.24
CA ALA A 84 -16.59 0.90 0.39
C ALA A 84 -17.50 0.63 -0.80
N SER A 85 -18.21 1.66 -1.23
CA SER A 85 -18.86 1.75 -2.55
C SER A 85 -18.14 2.84 -3.37
N GLN A 86 -18.72 3.23 -4.50
CA GLN A 86 -18.19 4.33 -5.31
C GLN A 86 -18.11 5.68 -4.57
N ASP A 87 -18.99 5.92 -3.60
CA ASP A 87 -19.18 7.23 -2.95
C ASP A 87 -19.32 7.15 -1.43
N THR A 88 -19.38 5.95 -0.86
CA THR A 88 -19.64 5.73 0.57
C THR A 88 -18.56 4.85 1.19
N LEU A 89 -18.01 5.28 2.32
CA LEU A 89 -17.09 4.52 3.16
C LEU A 89 -17.78 4.21 4.49
N MET A 90 -17.90 2.93 4.83
CA MET A 90 -18.48 2.48 6.10
C MET A 90 -17.41 1.84 6.97
N LEU A 91 -17.12 2.45 8.13
CA LEU A 91 -16.19 1.92 9.13
C LEU A 91 -16.96 1.18 10.23
N GLY A 92 -16.46 0.02 10.65
CA GLY A 92 -17.03 -0.77 11.74
C GLY A 92 -18.21 -1.64 11.30
N THR A 93 -18.04 -2.40 10.22
CA THR A 93 -19.11 -3.20 9.59
C THR A 93 -19.77 -4.26 10.48
N HIS A 94 -19.14 -4.62 11.59
CA HIS A 94 -19.66 -5.57 12.58
C HIS A 94 -20.02 -4.89 13.92
N MET A 95 -19.97 -3.56 13.98
CA MET A 95 -20.33 -2.77 15.16
C MET A 95 -21.83 -2.49 15.16
N ILE A 96 -22.39 -2.26 16.35
CA ILE A 96 -23.81 -1.89 16.52
C ILE A 96 -24.10 -0.55 15.82
N GLU A 97 -23.12 0.36 15.83
CA GLU A 97 -23.21 1.68 15.23
C GLU A 97 -22.03 1.88 14.25
N PRO A 98 -22.16 1.45 12.99
CA PRO A 98 -21.15 1.71 11.96
C PRO A 98 -21.10 3.20 11.62
N GLN A 99 -19.90 3.71 11.33
CA GLN A 99 -19.70 5.11 10.92
C GLN A 99 -19.71 5.18 9.39
N ILE A 100 -20.66 5.94 8.83
CA ILE A 100 -20.86 6.05 7.39
C ILE A 100 -20.47 7.44 6.92
N TYR A 101 -19.61 7.51 5.90
CA TYR A 101 -19.12 8.75 5.31
C TYR A 101 -19.39 8.78 3.82
N ALA A 102 -19.86 9.92 3.32
CA ALA A 102 -19.71 10.23 1.91
C ALA A 102 -18.24 10.56 1.65
N TYR A 103 -17.65 9.98 0.60
CA TYR A 103 -16.25 10.21 0.27
C TYR A 103 -15.99 10.55 -1.18
N GLN A 104 -14.87 11.23 -1.39
CA GLN A 104 -14.23 11.40 -2.70
C GLN A 104 -12.74 11.15 -2.51
N THR A 105 -12.11 10.48 -3.47
CA THR A 105 -10.68 10.19 -3.40
C THR A 105 -9.97 10.54 -4.70
N THR A 106 -8.69 10.88 -4.55
CA THR A 106 -7.69 10.97 -5.62
C THR A 106 -6.47 10.16 -5.17
N HIS A 107 -5.43 10.08 -5.99
CA HIS A 107 -4.20 9.37 -5.61
C HIS A 107 -3.53 9.92 -4.33
N ASN A 108 -3.80 11.17 -3.91
CA ASN A 108 -3.15 11.82 -2.77
C ASN A 108 -4.08 12.60 -1.81
N ARG A 109 -5.40 12.59 -2.03
CA ARG A 109 -6.40 13.23 -1.17
C ARG A 109 -7.58 12.31 -0.95
N LEU A 110 -8.04 12.25 0.30
CA LEU A 110 -9.27 11.58 0.70
C LEU A 110 -10.16 12.60 1.39
N MET A 111 -11.33 12.88 0.84
CA MET A 111 -12.32 13.75 1.45
C MET A 111 -13.42 12.90 2.08
N LEU A 112 -13.67 13.06 3.39
CA LEU A 112 -14.73 12.40 4.15
C LEU A 112 -15.69 13.45 4.70
N ASN A 113 -16.96 13.44 4.27
CA ASN A 113 -17.98 14.41 4.69
C ASN A 113 -17.50 15.88 4.62
N GLY A 114 -16.71 16.22 3.60
CA GLY A 114 -16.16 17.57 3.40
C GLY A 114 -14.82 17.85 4.10
N VAL A 115 -14.33 16.94 4.95
CA VAL A 115 -13.02 17.05 5.60
C VAL A 115 -11.97 16.35 4.76
N THR A 116 -10.87 17.04 4.42
CA THR A 116 -9.84 16.49 3.52
C THR A 116 -8.62 16.00 4.29
N PHE A 117 -8.29 14.73 4.08
CA PHE A 117 -7.07 14.06 4.49
C PHE A 117 -6.04 14.06 3.36
N VAL A 118 -4.77 14.05 3.73
CA VAL A 118 -3.62 13.95 2.82
C VAL A 118 -2.95 12.59 3.00
N LYS A 119 -2.58 11.94 1.89
CA LYS A 119 -1.93 10.63 1.93
C LYS A 119 -0.50 10.71 2.47
N SER A 120 -0.12 9.76 3.31
CA SER A 120 1.22 9.60 3.87
C SER A 120 2.22 9.18 2.81
N LEU A 121 3.38 9.82 2.81
CA LEU A 121 4.42 9.57 1.83
C LEU A 121 5.54 8.70 2.43
N ALA A 122 5.80 7.55 1.80
CA ALA A 122 7.01 6.77 2.04
C ALA A 122 8.23 7.48 1.42
N ARG A 123 8.84 8.41 2.18
CA ARG A 123 9.92 9.29 1.68
C ARG A 123 11.12 8.54 1.12
N SER A 124 11.41 7.33 1.60
CA SER A 124 12.52 6.51 1.11
C SER A 124 12.35 6.09 -0.36
N LEU A 125 11.12 5.96 -0.85
CA LEU A 125 10.84 5.56 -2.23
C LEU A 125 10.93 6.70 -3.23
N VAL A 126 10.62 7.91 -2.80
CA VAL A 126 10.60 9.08 -3.68
C VAL A 126 11.99 9.36 -4.23
N GLY A 127 12.09 9.60 -5.52
CA GLY A 127 13.34 9.95 -6.18
C GLY A 127 13.42 9.47 -7.61
N TYR A 128 14.60 9.72 -8.18
CA TYR A 128 15.00 9.23 -9.50
C TYR A 128 15.85 7.98 -9.29
N TRP A 129 15.49 6.92 -9.99
CA TRP A 129 16.10 5.61 -9.87
C TRP A 129 16.53 5.13 -11.24
N GLN A 130 17.75 4.60 -11.32
CA GLN A 130 18.37 4.16 -12.56
C GLN A 130 18.88 2.74 -12.38
N SER A 131 18.60 1.85 -13.32
CA SER A 131 19.05 0.46 -13.25
C SER A 131 20.57 0.37 -13.23
N GLU A 132 21.09 -0.29 -12.21
CA GLU A 132 22.48 -0.75 -12.16
C GLU A 132 22.62 -2.08 -12.90
N TYR A 133 21.71 -3.02 -12.63
CA TYR A 133 21.60 -4.27 -13.37
C TYR A 133 20.17 -4.80 -13.35
N LEU A 134 19.88 -5.63 -14.35
CA LEU A 134 18.62 -6.34 -14.51
C LEU A 134 18.90 -7.85 -14.47
N SER A 135 17.97 -8.61 -13.94
CA SER A 135 18.00 -10.07 -13.89
C SER A 135 16.58 -10.63 -13.96
N GLY A 136 16.40 -11.94 -13.99
CA GLY A 136 15.07 -12.56 -13.98
C GLY A 136 15.00 -13.78 -14.90
N THR A 137 13.92 -14.53 -14.79
CA THR A 137 13.73 -15.76 -15.59
C THR A 137 13.34 -15.48 -17.04
N GLU A 138 12.80 -14.29 -17.31
CA GLU A 138 12.27 -13.92 -18.62
C GLU A 138 12.92 -12.65 -19.18
N LEU A 139 14.04 -12.21 -18.60
CA LEU A 139 14.73 -10.99 -19.04
C LEU A 139 15.09 -11.04 -20.54
N ASP A 140 15.54 -12.19 -21.04
CA ASP A 140 15.87 -12.39 -22.45
C ASP A 140 14.64 -12.30 -23.37
N VAL A 141 13.45 -12.61 -22.85
CA VAL A 141 12.19 -12.50 -23.58
C VAL A 141 11.68 -11.06 -23.58
N VAL A 142 11.81 -10.38 -22.44
CA VAL A 142 11.42 -8.97 -22.26
C VAL A 142 12.37 -8.03 -23.02
N GLY A 143 13.65 -8.39 -23.14
CA GLY A 143 14.65 -7.68 -23.95
C GLY A 143 15.07 -6.31 -23.42
N VAL A 144 14.67 -5.95 -22.19
CA VAL A 144 14.98 -4.66 -21.57
C VAL A 144 16.40 -4.69 -21.01
N THR A 145 17.19 -3.67 -21.35
CA THR A 145 18.59 -3.50 -20.93
C THR A 145 18.76 -2.39 -19.91
N GLN A 146 17.86 -1.40 -19.89
CA GLN A 146 17.92 -0.26 -18.98
C GLN A 146 16.52 0.12 -18.49
N ILE A 147 16.41 0.48 -17.20
CA ILE A 147 15.21 1.03 -16.59
C ILE A 147 15.53 2.33 -15.87
N GLN A 148 14.65 3.31 -16.03
CA GLN A 148 14.61 4.54 -15.26
C GLN A 148 13.24 4.63 -14.60
N LEU A 149 13.19 4.86 -13.30
CA LEU A 149 11.96 4.99 -12.53
C LEU A 149 12.01 6.28 -11.72
N ILE A 150 10.98 7.11 -11.85
CA ILE A 150 10.81 8.34 -11.08
C ILE A 150 9.55 8.15 -10.24
N LEU A 151 9.68 8.27 -8.92
CA LEU A 151 8.57 8.25 -7.97
C LEU A 151 8.49 9.63 -7.31
N GLN A 152 7.39 10.35 -7.55
CA GLN A 152 7.21 11.71 -7.07
C GLN A 152 6.47 11.77 -5.71
N PRO A 153 6.71 12.80 -4.89
CA PRO A 153 6.02 12.99 -3.60
C PRO A 153 4.49 13.05 -3.68
N ASP A 154 3.96 13.39 -4.85
CA ASP A 154 2.52 13.49 -5.11
C ASP A 154 1.94 12.19 -5.70
N PHE A 155 2.66 11.07 -5.61
CA PHE A 155 2.23 9.74 -6.06
C PHE A 155 2.13 9.58 -7.59
N LEU A 156 2.76 10.48 -8.34
CA LEU A 156 2.97 10.29 -9.78
C LEU A 156 4.23 9.46 -10.02
N PHE A 157 4.19 8.60 -11.04
CA PHE A 157 5.38 7.91 -11.51
C PHE A 157 5.66 8.16 -12.99
N PHE A 158 6.93 7.98 -13.35
CA PHE A 158 7.39 7.85 -14.71
C PHE A 158 8.35 6.67 -14.78
N ILE A 159 8.13 5.75 -15.71
CA ILE A 159 9.05 4.65 -15.99
C ILE A 159 9.43 4.69 -17.46
N ARG A 160 10.72 4.56 -17.74
CA ARG A 160 11.29 4.43 -19.07
C ARG A 160 12.13 3.17 -19.13
N SER A 161 11.84 2.27 -20.06
CA SER A 161 12.66 1.12 -20.37
C SER A 161 13.28 1.25 -21.77
N VAL A 162 14.46 0.69 -21.94
CA VAL A 162 15.19 0.66 -23.22
C VAL A 162 15.57 -0.78 -23.53
N ASP A 163 15.40 -1.21 -24.78
CA ASP A 163 15.81 -2.54 -25.24
C ASP A 163 17.24 -2.55 -25.85
N GLU A 164 17.71 -3.72 -26.30
CA GLU A 164 19.02 -3.87 -26.94
C GLU A 164 19.17 -3.10 -28.26
N GLN A 165 18.05 -2.81 -28.95
CA GLN A 165 18.04 -2.05 -30.19
C GLN A 165 17.96 -0.53 -29.95
N GLY A 166 17.83 -0.11 -28.69
CA GLY A 166 17.69 1.29 -28.28
C GLY A 166 16.26 1.81 -28.43
N ASN A 167 15.26 0.94 -28.64
CA ASN A 167 13.87 1.37 -28.60
C ASN A 167 13.46 1.67 -27.16
N GLU A 168 12.55 2.63 -27.01
CA GLU A 168 12.10 3.09 -25.70
C GLU A 168 10.62 2.81 -25.50
N ALA A 169 10.27 2.33 -24.31
CA ALA A 169 8.90 2.31 -23.81
C ALA A 169 8.80 3.23 -22.60
N VAL A 170 7.75 4.05 -22.57
CA VAL A 170 7.54 5.06 -21.53
C VAL A 170 6.12 4.96 -20.99
N HIS A 171 6.00 4.78 -19.68
CA HIS A 171 4.72 4.82 -18.98
C HIS A 171 4.73 5.89 -17.90
N ARG A 172 3.57 6.52 -17.72
CA ARG A 172 3.32 7.53 -16.68
C ARG A 172 1.96 7.27 -16.07
N GLY A 173 1.85 7.54 -14.79
CA GLY A 173 0.60 7.31 -14.09
C GLY A 173 0.73 7.61 -12.61
N VAL A 174 -0.06 6.89 -11.82
CA VAL A 174 -0.10 7.02 -10.37
C VAL A 174 0.40 5.73 -9.73
N TYR A 175 1.05 5.84 -8.59
CA TYR A 175 1.47 4.68 -7.82
C TYR A 175 0.87 4.68 -6.42
N TYR A 176 0.72 3.49 -5.86
CA TYR A 176 0.41 3.32 -4.44
C TYR A 176 1.19 2.14 -3.89
N THR A 177 1.30 2.10 -2.57
CA THR A 177 2.06 1.07 -1.87
C THR A 177 1.26 0.51 -0.72
N GLU A 178 1.40 -0.78 -0.48
CA GLU A 178 0.97 -1.42 0.75
C GLU A 178 1.99 -2.49 1.12
N SER A 179 2.51 -2.44 2.35
CA SER A 179 3.61 -3.31 2.77
C SER A 179 4.81 -3.22 1.81
N ASP A 180 5.21 -4.34 1.18
CA ASP A 180 6.28 -4.42 0.18
C ASP A 180 5.77 -4.36 -1.26
N HIS A 181 4.47 -4.13 -1.48
CA HIS A 181 3.92 -3.98 -2.80
C HIS A 181 4.00 -2.53 -3.28
N LEU A 182 4.42 -2.35 -4.52
CA LEU A 182 4.38 -1.10 -5.29
C LEU A 182 3.56 -1.37 -6.54
N VAL A 183 2.39 -0.75 -6.62
CA VAL A 183 1.52 -0.85 -7.79
C VAL A 183 1.66 0.39 -8.64
N LEU A 184 1.93 0.20 -9.94
CA LEU A 184 2.04 1.24 -10.94
C LEU A 184 0.79 1.20 -11.83
N LEU A 185 -0.11 2.19 -11.71
CA LEU A 185 -1.34 2.30 -12.50
C LEU A 185 -1.19 3.34 -13.62
N TYR A 186 -1.41 2.94 -14.87
CA TYR A 186 -1.34 3.82 -16.03
C TYR A 186 -2.45 3.49 -17.04
N GLU A 187 -2.60 4.32 -18.07
CA GLU A 187 -3.76 4.27 -18.97
C GLU A 187 -3.92 2.91 -19.69
N GLN A 188 -2.80 2.24 -19.99
CA GLN A 188 -2.78 0.98 -20.75
C GLN A 188 -2.70 -0.27 -19.88
N GLY A 189 -2.68 -0.13 -18.55
CA GLY A 189 -2.59 -1.28 -17.65
C GLY A 189 -2.04 -0.95 -16.28
N GLU A 190 -1.65 -2.00 -15.58
CA GLU A 190 -1.08 -1.92 -14.24
C GLU A 190 0.06 -2.92 -14.07
N HIS A 191 0.98 -2.61 -13.16
CA HIS A 191 1.98 -3.55 -12.69
C HIS A 191 1.91 -3.64 -11.18
N ASP A 192 1.60 -4.84 -10.66
CA ASP A 192 1.88 -5.18 -9.26
C ASP A 192 3.32 -5.67 -9.15
N THR A 193 4.11 -4.95 -8.38
CA THR A 193 5.52 -5.24 -8.16
C THR A 193 5.80 -5.37 -6.67
N ARG A 194 6.81 -6.16 -6.31
CA ARG A 194 7.37 -6.11 -4.96
C ARG A 194 8.61 -5.24 -4.94
N PHE A 195 8.79 -4.46 -3.89
CA PHE A 195 9.96 -3.62 -3.74
C PHE A 195 10.66 -3.82 -2.40
N GLN A 196 11.97 -3.57 -2.40
CA GLN A 196 12.75 -3.38 -1.20
C GLN A 196 13.63 -2.15 -1.40
N VAL A 197 13.61 -1.24 -0.42
CA VAL A 197 14.44 -0.04 -0.44
C VAL A 197 15.44 -0.07 0.70
N SER A 198 16.71 0.15 0.39
CA SER A 198 17.81 0.27 1.34
C SER A 198 18.67 1.46 0.95
N ALA A 199 18.48 2.58 1.65
CA ALA A 199 19.13 3.86 1.36
C ALA A 199 18.96 4.29 -0.11
N ASP A 200 20.02 4.18 -0.90
CA ASP A 200 20.08 4.61 -2.30
C ASP A 200 19.98 3.44 -3.29
N GLN A 201 19.55 2.27 -2.81
CA GLN A 201 19.24 1.13 -3.66
C GLN A 201 17.77 0.74 -3.53
N LEU A 202 17.10 0.61 -4.67
CA LEU A 202 15.74 0.14 -4.81
C LEU A 202 15.75 -1.12 -5.67
N THR A 203 15.34 -2.24 -5.08
CA THR A 203 15.10 -3.48 -5.81
C THR A 203 13.62 -3.57 -6.12
N VAL A 204 13.26 -3.72 -7.41
CA VAL A 204 11.88 -3.91 -7.87
C VAL A 204 11.78 -5.26 -8.56
N ASN A 205 10.86 -6.09 -8.09
CA ASN A 205 10.55 -7.40 -8.64
C ASN A 205 9.21 -7.31 -9.38
N PHE A 206 9.28 -7.45 -10.71
CA PHE A 206 8.15 -7.45 -11.61
C PHE A 206 7.66 -8.87 -11.85
N GLU A 207 6.33 -9.04 -11.91
CA GLU A 207 5.66 -10.25 -12.41
C GLU A 207 6.20 -11.56 -11.77
N ASN A 208 6.37 -11.54 -10.44
CA ASN A 208 6.88 -12.68 -9.65
C ASN A 208 8.27 -13.19 -10.04
N GLY A 209 9.16 -12.32 -10.54
CA GLY A 209 10.56 -12.62 -10.81
C GLY A 209 10.89 -12.83 -12.29
N ALA A 210 9.92 -12.60 -13.18
CA ALA A 210 10.15 -12.53 -14.62
C ALA A 210 11.26 -11.50 -14.93
N MET A 211 11.20 -10.35 -14.25
CA MET A 211 12.24 -9.34 -14.24
C MET A 211 12.45 -8.79 -12.82
N VAL A 212 13.72 -8.68 -12.42
CA VAL A 212 14.16 -8.03 -11.18
C VAL A 212 15.13 -6.92 -11.56
N ALA A 213 14.78 -5.70 -11.20
CA ALA A 213 15.59 -4.52 -11.43
C ALA A 213 16.21 -4.06 -10.12
N VAL A 214 17.54 -3.93 -10.09
CA VAL A 214 18.25 -3.26 -9.01
C VAL A 214 18.62 -1.87 -9.50
N LEU A 215 18.06 -0.87 -8.84
CA LEU A 215 18.14 0.53 -9.22
C LEU A 215 18.91 1.31 -8.17
N ASN A 216 19.79 2.20 -8.61
CA ASN A 216 20.46 3.17 -7.74
C ASN A 216 19.78 4.53 -7.84
N ARG A 217 19.72 5.23 -6.71
CA ARG A 217 19.23 6.60 -6.66
C ARG A 217 20.18 7.50 -7.43
N VAL A 218 19.61 8.38 -8.25
CA VAL A 218 20.34 9.43 -8.96
C VAL A 218 20.14 10.73 -8.18
N GLU A 219 21.25 11.37 -7.82
CA GLU A 219 21.28 12.71 -7.21
C GLU A 219 20.97 13.83 -8.20
#